data_AF-A0A662L0Z5-F1
#
_entry.id   AF-A0A662L0Z5-F1
#
_cell.length_a   1.000
_cell.length_b   1.000
_cell.length_c   1.000
_cell.angle_alpha   90.00
_cell.angle_beta   90.00
_cell.angle_gamma   90.00
#
_symmetry.space_group_name_H-M   'P 1'
#
loop_
_entity.id
_entity.type
_entity.pdbx_description
1 polymer ?
#
loop_
_entity_poly.entity_id
_entity_poly.type
_entity_poly.pdbx_seq_one_letter_code
_entity_poly.pdbx_strand_id
1 'polypeptide(L)' 'MTAFGGWAIVELYYAIKRFGRTWIGKIVNTVISFLIFLLAISIALSGNAAFALFSIPFFIMSFFLFIKTVILI' A
#
# COMPACT_ATOMS: atom_id res chain seq x y z
N MET A 1 18.51 0.09 18.99
CA MET A 1 18.63 0.35 17.54
C MET A 1 17.31 0.03 16.82
N THR A 2 16.20 0.68 17.21
CA THR A 2 14.83 0.33 16.76
C THR A 2 14.09 1.51 16.10
N ALA A 3 14.83 2.54 15.65
CA ALA A 3 14.24 3.76 15.11
C ALA A 3 14.22 3.86 13.57
N PHE A 4 14.88 2.95 12.84
CA PHE A 4 14.99 3.07 11.37
C PHE A 4 13.70 2.67 10.63
N GLY A 5 12.97 1.65 11.11
CA GLY A 5 11.74 1.19 10.44
C GLY A 5 10.57 2.16 10.55
N GLY A 6 10.39 2.78 11.73
CA GLY A 6 9.34 3.79 11.96
C GLY A 6 9.59 5.07 11.17
N TRP A 7 10.86 5.50 11.06
CA TRP A 7 11.24 6.70 10.31
C TRP A 7 11.05 6.51 8.80
N ALA A 8 11.39 5.33 8.26
CA ALA A 8 11.14 4.99 6.86
C ALA A 8 9.65 5.04 6.50
N ILE A 9 8.75 4.59 7.39
CA ILE A 9 7.30 4.66 7.19
C ILE A 9 6.81 6.12 7.15
N VAL A 10 7.37 6.98 8.00
CA VAL A 10 7.03 8.41 8.04
C VAL A 10 7.51 9.12 6.78
N GLU A 11 8.74 8.86 6.32
CA GLU A 11 9.25 9.40 5.06
C GLU A 11 8.43 8.92 3.86
N LEU A 12 8.05 7.64 3.83
CA LEU A 12 7.17 7.11 2.80
C LEU A 12 5.82 7.83 2.80
N TYR A 13 5.25 8.09 3.98
CA TYR A 13 3.99 8.82 4.12
C TYR A 13 4.09 10.25 3.56
N TYR A 14 5.16 10.99 3.89
CA TYR A 14 5.37 12.35 3.38
C TYR A 14 5.65 12.36 1.88
N ALA A 15 6.41 11.40 1.36
CA ALA A 15 6.64 11.23 -0.07
C ALA A 15 5.33 10.98 -0.81
N ILE A 16 4.53 10.00 -0.37
CA ILE A 16 3.21 9.68 -0.94
C ILE A 16 2.27 10.90 -0.90
N LYS A 17 2.31 11.68 0.19
CA LYS A 17 1.51 12.91 0.33
C LYS A 17 1.94 14.02 -0.65
N ARG A 18 3.25 14.16 -0.92
CA ARG A 18 3.77 15.14 -1.88
C ARG A 18 3.46 14.72 -3.32
N PHE A 19 3.66 13.45 -3.65
CA PHE A 19 3.39 12.92 -4.98
C PHE A 19 1.89 12.88 -5.30
N GLY A 20 1.03 12.55 -4.33
CA GLY A 20 -0.42 12.46 -4.56
C GLY A 20 -1.10 13.76 -5.05
N ARG A 21 -0.49 14.93 -4.87
CA ARG A 21 -1.05 16.21 -5.33
C ARG A 21 -0.98 16.42 -6.85
N THR A 22 -0.11 15.70 -7.56
CA THR A 22 0.03 15.82 -9.01
C THR A 22 -0.71 14.69 -9.72
N TRP A 23 -1.22 14.93 -10.93
CA TRP A 23 -1.86 13.90 -11.76
C TRP A 23 -0.98 12.67 -11.94
N ILE A 24 0.32 12.87 -12.16
CA ILE A 24 1.32 11.80 -12.30
C ILE A 24 1.44 11.00 -11.00
N GLY A 25 1.52 11.64 -9.84
CA GLY A 25 1.63 10.90 -8.58
C GLY A 25 0.34 10.21 -8.16
N LYS A 26 -0.84 10.67 -8.59
CA LYS A 26 -2.10 9.91 -8.47
C LYS A 26 -2.05 8.61 -9.29
N ILE A 27 -1.52 8.67 -10.52
CA ILE A 27 -1.33 7.47 -11.37
C ILE A 27 -0.35 6.51 -10.70
N VAL A 28 0.81 7.00 -10.26
CA VAL A 28 1.83 6.18 -9.60
C VAL A 28 1.29 5.52 -8.32
N ASN A 29 0.60 6.26 -7.46
CA ASN A 29 0.01 5.69 -6.23
C ASN A 29 -1.06 4.65 -6.54
N THR A 30 -1.86 4.86 -7.58
CA THR A 30 -2.86 3.87 -8.04
C THR A 30 -2.18 2.59 -8.54
N VAL A 31 -1.11 2.72 -9.33
CA VAL A 31 -0.33 1.58 -9.82
C VAL A 31 0.31 0.80 -8.66
N ILE A 32 0.95 1.51 -7.71
CA ILE A 32 1.55 0.88 -6.52
C ILE A 32 0.49 0.17 -5.68
N SER A 33 -0.64 0.83 -5.44
CA SER A 33 -1.77 0.25 -4.71
C SER A 33 -2.29 -1.02 -5.39
N PHE A 34 -2.39 -1.01 -6.71
CA PHE A 34 -2.83 -2.16 -7.49
C PHE A 34 -1.84 -3.32 -7.44
N LEU A 35 -0.53 -3.05 -7.49
CA LEU A 35 0.50 -4.07 -7.33
C LEU A 35 0.49 -4.72 -5.94
N ILE A 36 0.27 -3.93 -4.88
CA ILE A 36 0.14 -4.45 -3.51
C ILE A 36 -1.12 -5.31 -3.39
N PHE A 37 -2.22 -4.92 -4.04
CA PHE A 37 -3.45 -5.69 -4.10
C PHE A 37 -3.27 -7.04 -4.82
N LEU A 38 -2.57 -7.05 -5.97
CA LEU A 38 -2.24 -8.28 -6.69
C LEU A 38 -1.38 -9.21 -5.83
N LEU A 39 -0.39 -8.67 -5.13
CA LEU A 39 0.42 -9.44 -4.18
C LEU A 39 -0.45 -10.09 -3.10
N ALA A 40 -1.40 -9.33 -2.54
CA ALA A 40 -2.32 -9.83 -1.53
C ALA A 40 -3.20 -10.97 -2.07
N ILE A 41 -3.71 -10.84 -3.30
CA ILE A 41 -4.47 -11.91 -3.99
C ILE A 41 -3.59 -13.14 -4.21
N SER A 42 -2.37 -13.00 -4.70
CA SER A 42 -1.46 -14.14 -4.90
C SER A 42 -1.17 -14.90 -3.60
N ILE A 43 -1.03 -14.18 -2.49
CA ILE A 43 -0.84 -14.78 -1.16
C ILE A 43 -2.14 -15.48 -0.69
N ALA A 44 -3.30 -14.85 -0.89
CA ALA A 44 -4.59 -15.44 -0.52
C ALA A 44 -4.92 -16.71 -1.32
N LEU A 45 -4.52 -16.77 -2.60
CA LEU A 45 -4.73 -17.91 -3.48
C LEU A 45 -3.65 -19.00 -3.35
N SER A 46 -2.67 -18.85 -2.47
CA SER A 46 -1.59 -19.83 -2.28
C SER A 46 -2.05 -21.20 -1.75
N GLY A 47 -3.31 -21.32 -1.31
CA GLY A 47 -3.89 -22.56 -0.79
C GLY A 47 -3.47 -22.91 0.65
N ASN A 48 -2.57 -22.12 1.25
CA ASN A 48 -2.15 -22.29 2.64
C ASN A 48 -2.92 -21.33 3.55
N ALA A 49 -3.78 -21.86 4.43
CA ALA A 49 -4.61 -21.06 5.34
C ALA A 49 -3.79 -20.14 6.28
N ALA A 50 -2.63 -20.59 6.75
CA ALA A 50 -1.76 -19.76 7.59
C ALA A 50 -1.13 -18.61 6.79
N PHE A 51 -0.82 -18.85 5.52
CA PHE A 51 -0.24 -17.85 4.62
C PHE A 51 -1.31 -16.88 4.09
N ALA A 52 -2.55 -17.33 3.92
CA ALA A 52 -3.67 -16.49 3.54
C ALA A 52 -3.96 -15.38 4.57
N LEU A 53 -3.76 -15.65 5.87
CA LEU A 53 -3.89 -14.62 6.91
C LEU A 53 -2.88 -13.49 6.76
N PHE A 54 -1.70 -13.76 6.19
CA PHE A 54 -0.71 -12.73 5.88
C PHE A 54 -1.15 -11.79 4.75
N SER A 55 -2.12 -12.18 3.91
CA SER A 55 -2.64 -11.30 2.85
C SER A 55 -3.47 -10.12 3.38
N ILE A 56 -4.06 -10.26 4.57
CA ILE A 56 -4.99 -9.29 5.17
C ILE A 56 -4.34 -7.91 5.37
N PRO A 57 -3.16 -7.77 5.99
CA PRO A 57 -2.51 -6.47 6.13
C PRO A 57 -2.16 -5.81 4.78
N PHE A 58 -1.82 -6.60 3.75
CA PHE A 58 -1.58 -6.06 2.40
C PHE A 58 -2.88 -5.60 1.73
N PHE A 59 -3.99 -6.32 1.93
CA PHE A 59 -5.31 -5.91 1.48
C PHE A 59 -5.71 -4.57 2.10
N ILE A 60 -5.59 -4.44 3.42
CA ILE A 60 -5.90 -3.19 4.15
C ILE A 60 -5.01 -2.05 3.67
N MET A 61 -3.70 -2.30 3.49
CA MET A 61 -2.76 -1.28 3.01
C MET A 61 -3.09 -0.81 1.58
N SER A 62 -3.40 -1.74 0.67
CA SER A 62 -3.80 -1.40 -0.70
C SER A 62 -5.10 -0.60 -0.70
N PHE A 63 -6.10 -0.99 0.10
CA PHE A 63 -7.37 -0.29 0.18
C PHE A 63 -7.22 1.13 0.75
N PHE A 64 -6.39 1.29 1.78
CA PHE A 64 -6.08 2.58 2.36
C PHE A 64 -5.38 3.51 1.37
N LEU A 65 -4.39 3.00 0.61
CA LEU A 65 -3.71 3.76 -0.43
C LEU A 65 -4.69 4.12 -1.55
N PHE A 66 -5.54 3.20 -1.99
CA PHE A 66 -6.55 3.45 -3.01
C PHE A 66 -7.52 4.56 -2.61
N ILE A 67 -8.17 4.45 -1.44
CA ILE A 67 -9.07 5.47 -0.91
C ILE A 67 -8.36 6.81 -0.78
N LYS A 68 -7.15 6.81 -0.22
CA LYS A 68 -6.38 8.05 -0.03
C LYS A 68 -6.07 8.72 -1.37
N THR A 69 -5.90 7.96 -2.45
CA THR A 69 -5.57 8.50 -3.78
C THR A 69 -6.80 8.94 -4.57
N VAL A 70 -7.93 8.24 -4.42
CA VAL A 70 -9.17 8.45 -5.20
C VAL A 70 -10.14 9.43 -4.53
N ILE A 71 -10.33 9.36 -3.20
CA ILE A 71 -11.40 10.06 -2.48
C ILE A 71 -10.88 11.27 -1.69
N LEU A 72 -9.67 11.19 -1.14
CA LEU A 72 -9.15 12.16 -0.15
C LEU A 72 -8.16 13.21 -0.72
N ILE A 73 -7.93 13.24 -2.04
CA ILE A 73 -7.07 14.26 -2.70
C ILE A 73 -7.86 15.14 -3.66
#